data_AF-A0A661JQY1-F1
#
_entry.id   AF-A0A661JQY1-F1
#
_cell.length_a   1.000
_cell.length_b   1.000
_cell.length_c   1.000
_cell.angle_alpha   90.00
_cell.angle_beta   90.00
_cell.angle_gamma   90.00
#
_symmetry.space_group_name_H-M   'P 1'
#
loop_
_entity.id
_entity.type
_entity.pdbx_description
1 polymer ?
#
loop_
_entity_poly.entity_id
_entity_poly.type
_entity_poly.pdbx_seq_one_letter_code
_entity_poly.pdbx_strand_id
1 'polypeptide(L)'
;MSQPLEDLLDGLQKEALEEISRTEDLRSLEEVRVRYLGRKGRLTQLLRGLRDLPPEERPRAGERANALKGLLEEELERRKEVLGELERRRAFEAEKVDVTLPGVPFQEGRLHPITQVMEEVVEIFVSMGFEVAQGPEVEWDYYNFEALNIPRDHPARDMHDTFYFSSDVLLRTHTSPVQIRVMEAQRPPVQIVAPGAVYRRDSDISHTPMFHQVEGLMVDEGVSFAHLKGVLTLFVHRFFGKETALRFRPSYFPFTEPSA
;
A
#
# COMPACT_ATOMS: atom_id res chain seq x y z
N MET A 1 -54.42 48.89 -38.92
CA MET A 1 -54.61 49.15 -37.47
C MET A 1 -53.67 48.20 -36.74
N SER A 2 -52.35 48.44 -36.83
CA SER A 2 -51.30 47.47 -36.48
C SER A 2 -50.80 47.56 -35.02
N GLN A 3 -51.12 48.62 -34.30
CA GLN A 3 -50.68 48.86 -32.91
C GLN A 3 -51.13 47.81 -31.86
N PRO A 4 -52.35 47.22 -31.92
CA PRO A 4 -52.83 46.34 -30.83
C PRO A 4 -52.04 45.04 -30.64
N LEU A 5 -51.49 44.49 -31.73
CA LEU A 5 -50.76 43.22 -31.70
C LEU A 5 -49.28 43.40 -31.35
N GLU A 6 -48.67 44.51 -31.78
CA GLU A 6 -47.31 44.88 -31.36
C GLU A 6 -47.28 45.15 -29.85
N ASP A 7 -48.28 45.86 -29.30
CA ASP A 7 -48.41 46.10 -27.85
C ASP A 7 -48.61 44.79 -27.04
N LEU A 8 -49.36 43.82 -27.60
CA LEU A 8 -49.55 42.49 -26.99
C LEU A 8 -48.26 41.67 -26.98
N LEU A 9 -47.45 41.74 -28.05
CA LEU A 9 -46.16 41.05 -28.13
C LEU A 9 -45.13 41.67 -27.17
N ASP A 10 -45.11 43.01 -27.04
CA ASP A 10 -44.22 43.70 -26.10
C ASP A 10 -44.61 43.46 -24.63
N GLY A 11 -45.91 43.39 -24.34
CA GLY A 11 -46.42 42.97 -23.03
C GLY A 11 -46.03 41.53 -22.68
N LEU A 12 -46.18 40.61 -23.64
CA LEU A 12 -45.79 39.21 -23.48
C LEU A 12 -44.27 39.05 -23.30
N GLN A 13 -43.48 39.85 -24.02
CA GLN A 13 -42.02 39.87 -23.89
C GLN A 13 -41.61 40.25 -22.46
N LYS A 14 -42.14 41.35 -21.92
CA LYS A 14 -41.82 41.78 -20.55
C LYS A 14 -42.24 40.74 -19.51
N GLU A 15 -43.46 40.21 -19.63
CA GLU A 15 -44.00 39.22 -18.72
C GLU A 15 -43.15 37.92 -18.73
N ALA A 16 -42.82 37.41 -19.92
CA ALA A 16 -42.01 36.22 -20.06
C ALA A 16 -40.58 36.41 -19.54
N LEU A 17 -39.94 37.54 -19.83
CA LEU A 17 -38.60 37.86 -19.32
C LEU A 17 -38.58 37.98 -17.79
N GLU A 18 -39.60 38.62 -17.20
CA GLU A 18 -39.76 38.67 -15.75
C GLU A 18 -39.97 37.29 -15.14
N GLU A 19 -40.84 36.46 -15.72
CA GLU A 19 -41.07 35.10 -15.23
C GLU A 19 -39.80 34.23 -15.32
N ILE A 20 -39.08 34.27 -16.44
CA ILE A 20 -37.79 33.56 -16.60
C ILE A 20 -36.75 34.04 -15.58
N SER A 21 -36.70 35.35 -15.30
CA SER A 21 -35.77 35.88 -14.30
C SER A 21 -36.06 35.39 -12.87
N ARG A 22 -37.34 35.12 -12.56
CA ARG A 22 -37.81 34.73 -11.22
C ARG A 22 -37.79 33.22 -10.95
N THR A 23 -37.58 32.36 -11.95
CA THR A 23 -37.52 30.90 -11.74
C THR A 23 -36.28 30.54 -10.90
N GLU A 24 -36.45 29.72 -9.87
CA GLU A 24 -35.39 29.36 -8.93
C GLU A 24 -34.82 27.94 -9.15
N ASP A 25 -35.46 27.14 -10.01
CA ASP A 25 -35.13 25.74 -10.25
C ASP A 25 -35.43 25.33 -11.70
N LEU A 26 -34.80 24.24 -12.16
CA LEU A 26 -34.93 23.79 -13.54
C LEU A 26 -36.36 23.34 -13.90
N ARG A 27 -37.14 22.89 -12.93
CA ARG A 27 -38.53 22.46 -13.15
C ARG A 27 -39.44 23.68 -13.35
N SER A 28 -39.31 24.73 -12.53
CA SER A 28 -40.06 25.98 -12.73
C SER A 28 -39.70 26.66 -14.05
N LEU A 29 -38.43 26.57 -14.47
CA LEU A 29 -38.00 27.05 -15.79
C LEU A 29 -38.64 26.29 -16.95
N GLU A 30 -38.77 24.96 -16.84
CA GLU A 30 -39.46 24.14 -17.84
C GLU A 30 -40.96 24.44 -17.90
N GLU A 31 -41.60 24.70 -16.76
CA GLU A 31 -43.00 25.13 -16.69
C GLU A 31 -43.22 26.47 -17.41
N VAL A 32 -42.29 27.43 -17.25
CA VAL A 32 -42.29 28.71 -17.99
C VAL A 32 -42.08 28.47 -19.50
N ARG A 33 -41.12 27.62 -19.90
CA ARG A 33 -40.92 27.25 -21.31
C ARG A 33 -42.20 26.69 -21.95
N VAL A 34 -42.88 25.76 -21.29
CA VAL A 34 -44.12 25.15 -21.80
C VAL A 34 -45.25 26.19 -21.88
N ARG A 35 -45.35 27.11 -20.90
CA ARG A 35 -46.37 28.17 -20.84
C ARG A 35 -46.28 29.16 -22.00
N TYR A 36 -45.07 29.55 -22.41
CA TYR A 36 -44.88 30.55 -23.47
C TYR A 36 -44.63 29.92 -24.85
N LEU A 37 -43.76 28.90 -24.94
CA LEU A 37 -43.28 28.31 -26.20
C LEU A 37 -43.91 26.94 -26.52
N GLY A 38 -44.68 26.35 -25.61
CA GLY A 38 -45.30 25.05 -25.81
C GLY A 38 -46.32 25.02 -26.96
N ARG A 39 -46.82 23.82 -27.31
CA ARG A 39 -47.81 23.63 -28.40
C ARG A 39 -49.13 24.40 -28.21
N LYS A 40 -49.47 24.70 -26.94
CA LYS A 40 -50.60 25.56 -26.53
C LYS A 40 -50.11 26.84 -25.82
N GLY A 41 -48.82 27.17 -25.94
CA GLY A 41 -48.21 28.31 -25.26
C GLY A 41 -48.71 29.65 -25.80
N ARG A 42 -48.61 30.69 -24.99
CA ARG A 42 -49.16 32.03 -25.31
C ARG A 42 -48.59 32.58 -26.63
N LEU A 43 -47.29 32.42 -26.88
CA LEU A 43 -46.67 32.86 -28.14
C LEU A 43 -47.12 32.01 -29.34
N THR A 44 -47.21 30.69 -29.16
CA THR A 44 -47.69 29.76 -30.19
C THR A 44 -49.15 30.01 -30.57
N GLN A 45 -50.00 30.43 -29.62
CA GLN A 45 -51.39 30.82 -29.90
C GLN A 45 -51.47 32.13 -30.67
N LEU A 46 -50.68 33.15 -30.30
CA LEU A 46 -50.61 34.41 -31.04
C LEU A 46 -50.11 34.19 -32.48
N LEU A 47 -49.11 33.33 -32.67
CA LEU A 47 -48.61 32.95 -34.00
C LEU A 47 -49.67 32.26 -34.87
N ARG A 48 -50.60 31.49 -34.28
CA ARG A 48 -51.73 30.90 -35.02
C ARG A 48 -52.77 31.94 -35.43
N GLY A 49 -52.99 32.95 -34.58
CA GLY A 49 -53.88 34.09 -34.83
C GLY A 49 -53.39 35.04 -35.92
N LEU A 50 -52.11 34.98 -36.32
CA LEU A 50 -51.58 35.73 -37.48
C LEU A 50 -52.29 35.38 -38.80
N ARG A 51 -53.01 34.25 -38.85
CA ARG A 51 -53.82 33.86 -40.01
C ARG A 51 -55.03 34.77 -40.24
N ASP A 52 -55.45 35.54 -39.26
CA ASP A 52 -56.66 36.37 -39.37
C ASP A 52 -56.34 37.84 -39.72
N LEU A 53 -55.05 38.17 -39.94
CA LEU A 53 -54.58 39.52 -40.27
C LEU A 53 -54.56 39.83 -41.78
N PRO A 54 -54.70 41.10 -42.18
CA PRO A 54 -54.52 41.55 -43.56
C PRO A 54 -53.14 41.16 -44.14
N PRO A 55 -53.03 40.86 -45.45
CA PRO A 55 -51.77 40.46 -46.09
C PRO A 55 -50.61 41.45 -45.90
N GLU A 56 -50.92 42.74 -45.74
CA GLU A 56 -49.94 43.82 -45.60
C GLU A 56 -49.33 43.91 -44.19
N GLU A 57 -50.05 43.48 -43.14
CA GLU A 57 -49.60 43.56 -41.74
C GLU A 57 -48.98 42.24 -41.23
N ARG A 58 -49.23 41.13 -41.93
CA ARG A 58 -48.72 39.79 -41.62
C ARG A 58 -47.19 39.64 -41.58
N PRO A 59 -46.41 40.21 -42.53
CA PRO A 59 -44.96 40.03 -42.54
C PRO A 59 -44.27 40.64 -41.32
N ARG A 60 -44.64 41.86 -40.96
CA ARG A 60 -44.06 42.62 -39.84
C ARG A 60 -44.38 42.00 -38.48
N ALA A 61 -45.64 41.57 -38.28
CA ALA A 61 -46.04 40.89 -37.06
C ALA A 61 -45.40 39.49 -36.91
N GLY A 62 -45.22 38.76 -38.03
CA GLY A 62 -44.53 37.47 -38.05
C GLY A 62 -43.04 37.59 -37.73
N GLU A 63 -42.36 38.60 -38.28
CA GLU A 63 -40.95 38.89 -37.99
C GLU A 63 -40.75 39.23 -36.50
N ARG A 64 -41.58 40.10 -35.94
CA ARG A 64 -41.52 40.46 -34.50
C ARG A 64 -41.78 39.26 -33.60
N ALA A 65 -42.75 38.41 -33.93
CA ALA A 65 -43.07 37.21 -33.15
C ALA A 65 -41.96 36.14 -33.23
N ASN A 66 -41.30 35.99 -34.37
CA ASN A 66 -40.13 35.12 -34.51
C ASN A 66 -38.91 35.67 -33.76
N ALA A 67 -38.69 36.98 -33.79
CA ALA A 67 -37.63 37.63 -33.01
C ALA A 67 -37.86 37.46 -31.50
N LEU A 68 -39.10 37.62 -31.04
CA LEU A 68 -39.47 37.35 -29.65
C LEU A 68 -39.26 35.88 -29.28
N LYS A 69 -39.63 34.95 -30.16
CA LYS A 69 -39.40 33.52 -29.95
C LYS A 69 -37.91 33.22 -29.74
N GLY A 70 -37.03 33.74 -30.62
CA GLY A 70 -35.59 33.56 -30.49
C GLY A 70 -35.04 34.13 -29.19
N LEU A 71 -35.47 35.34 -28.83
CA LEU A 71 -35.06 36.00 -27.58
C LEU A 71 -35.49 35.21 -26.33
N LEU A 72 -36.69 34.62 -26.32
CA LEU A 72 -37.13 33.77 -25.20
C LEU A 72 -36.39 32.44 -25.17
N GLU A 73 -36.09 31.82 -26.31
CA GLU A 73 -35.28 30.60 -26.38
C GLU A 73 -33.86 30.85 -25.85
N GLU A 74 -33.23 31.96 -26.23
CA GLU A 74 -31.91 32.38 -25.73
C GLU A 74 -31.93 32.62 -24.22
N GLU A 75 -32.91 33.39 -23.71
CA GLU A 75 -32.97 33.72 -22.29
C GLU A 75 -33.31 32.49 -21.42
N LEU A 76 -34.15 31.58 -21.92
CA LEU A 76 -34.43 30.30 -21.26
C LEU A 76 -33.17 29.43 -21.18
N GLU A 77 -32.39 29.32 -22.26
CA GLU A 77 -31.16 28.52 -22.24
C GLU A 77 -30.11 29.16 -21.33
N ARG A 78 -29.95 30.49 -21.38
CA ARG A 78 -29.08 31.23 -20.45
C ARG A 78 -29.48 31.00 -18.99
N ARG A 79 -30.78 31.06 -18.68
CA ARG A 79 -31.27 30.84 -17.31
C ARG A 79 -31.06 29.38 -16.87
N LYS A 80 -31.24 28.43 -17.78
CA LYS A 80 -31.02 26.99 -17.54
C LYS A 80 -29.56 26.69 -17.20
N GLU A 81 -28.61 27.28 -17.92
CA GLU A 81 -27.18 27.17 -17.61
C GLU A 81 -26.86 27.69 -16.20
N VAL A 82 -27.36 28.88 -15.85
CA VAL A 82 -27.18 29.49 -14.52
C VAL A 82 -27.75 28.61 -13.41
N LEU A 83 -28.97 28.10 -13.58
CA LEU A 83 -29.60 27.23 -12.58
C LEU A 83 -28.89 25.88 -12.47
N GLY A 84 -28.41 25.32 -13.58
CA GLY A 84 -27.63 24.08 -13.58
C GLY A 84 -26.25 24.22 -12.92
N GLU A 85 -25.60 25.38 -13.03
CA GLU A 85 -24.38 25.68 -12.25
C GLU A 85 -24.67 25.82 -10.76
N LEU A 86 -25.78 26.48 -10.41
CA LEU A 86 -26.20 26.66 -9.02
C LEU A 86 -26.51 25.31 -8.34
N GLU A 87 -27.25 24.43 -9.01
CA GLU A 87 -27.55 23.08 -8.53
C GLU A 87 -26.29 22.25 -8.35
N ARG A 88 -25.37 22.27 -9.33
CA ARG A 88 -24.06 21.58 -9.22
C ARG A 88 -23.24 22.07 -8.03
N ARG A 89 -23.17 23.39 -7.82
CA ARG A 89 -22.43 23.96 -6.69
C ARG A 89 -23.06 23.56 -5.35
N ARG A 90 -24.39 23.55 -5.25
CA ARG A 90 -25.11 23.06 -4.07
C ARG A 90 -24.82 21.59 -3.79
N ALA A 91 -24.80 20.74 -4.82
CA ALA A 91 -24.43 19.34 -4.69
C ALA A 91 -22.99 19.17 -4.17
N PHE A 92 -22.03 19.91 -4.74
CA PHE A 92 -20.63 19.84 -4.28
C PHE A 92 -20.43 20.31 -2.84
N GLU A 93 -21.13 21.36 -2.40
CA GLU A 93 -21.05 21.78 -0.99
C GLU A 93 -21.71 20.77 -0.05
N ALA A 94 -22.78 20.10 -0.47
CA ALA A 94 -23.45 19.06 0.31
C ALA A 94 -22.62 17.77 0.40
N GLU A 95 -21.87 17.44 -0.65
CA GLU A 95 -20.99 16.27 -0.74
C GLU A 95 -19.57 16.54 -0.21
N LYS A 96 -19.33 17.74 0.33
CA LYS A 96 -18.03 18.12 0.86
C LYS A 96 -17.70 17.26 2.09
N VAL A 97 -16.66 16.45 1.96
CA VAL A 97 -16.12 15.62 3.04
C VAL A 97 -14.76 16.13 3.49
N ASP A 98 -14.43 15.90 4.75
CA ASP A 98 -13.07 16.12 5.25
C ASP A 98 -12.18 14.93 4.85
N VAL A 99 -11.36 15.15 3.82
CA VAL A 99 -10.43 14.16 3.27
C VAL A 99 -9.25 13.84 4.19
N THR A 100 -9.09 14.56 5.30
CA THR A 100 -8.02 14.33 6.29
C THR A 100 -8.47 13.40 7.43
N LEU A 101 -9.76 13.08 7.50
CA LEU A 101 -10.26 12.15 8.49
C LEU A 101 -9.61 10.77 8.30
N PRO A 102 -9.20 10.10 9.40
CA PRO A 102 -8.74 8.74 9.34
C PRO A 102 -9.80 7.84 8.68
N GLY A 103 -9.38 7.10 7.66
CA GLY A 103 -10.23 6.09 7.04
C GLY A 103 -10.52 4.92 7.99
N VAL A 104 -11.32 3.98 7.51
CA VAL A 104 -11.52 2.71 8.24
C VAL A 104 -10.16 2.01 8.37
N PRO A 105 -9.70 1.70 9.59
CA PRO A 105 -8.36 1.15 9.79
C PRO A 105 -8.26 -0.22 9.12
N PHE A 106 -7.25 -0.38 8.26
CA PHE A 106 -6.80 -1.67 7.78
C PHE A 106 -5.61 -2.11 8.63
N GLN A 107 -5.68 -3.31 9.22
CA GLN A 107 -4.56 -3.82 10.02
C GLN A 107 -3.53 -4.47 9.10
N GLU A 108 -2.39 -3.81 8.95
CA GLU A 108 -1.22 -4.41 8.30
C GLU A 108 -0.59 -5.48 9.20
N GLY A 109 -0.21 -6.60 8.60
CA GLY A 109 0.60 -7.62 9.27
C GLY A 109 1.99 -7.09 9.62
N ARG A 110 2.60 -7.63 10.66
CA ARG A 110 3.98 -7.30 11.05
C ARG A 110 4.80 -8.59 11.17
N LEU A 111 6.05 -8.53 10.72
CA LEU A 111 7.00 -9.61 10.95
C LEU A 111 7.40 -9.66 12.42
N HIS A 112 7.63 -10.86 12.93
CA HIS A 112 8.18 -11.03 14.27
C HIS A 112 9.58 -10.39 14.35
N PRO A 113 9.96 -9.72 15.45
CA PRO A 113 11.28 -9.08 15.56
C PRO A 113 12.45 -10.03 15.30
N ILE A 114 12.34 -11.30 15.74
CA ILE A 114 13.35 -12.34 15.45
C ILE A 114 13.47 -12.58 13.94
N THR A 115 12.37 -12.62 13.20
CA THR A 115 12.40 -12.77 11.74
C THR A 115 13.13 -11.60 11.10
N GLN A 116 12.80 -10.37 11.50
CA GLN A 116 13.46 -9.16 10.98
C GLN A 116 14.97 -9.18 11.24
N VAL A 117 15.38 -9.52 12.47
CA VAL A 117 16.81 -9.63 12.83
C VAL A 117 17.51 -10.75 12.05
N MET A 118 16.89 -11.92 11.93
CA MET A 118 17.48 -13.01 11.15
C MET A 118 17.64 -12.64 9.68
N GLU A 119 16.63 -12.02 9.07
CA GLU A 119 16.68 -11.55 7.68
C GLU A 119 17.80 -10.52 7.49
N GLU A 120 17.92 -9.54 8.38
CA GLU A 120 18.97 -8.52 8.34
C GLU A 120 20.38 -9.12 8.49
N VAL A 121 20.57 -10.05 9.44
CA VAL A 121 21.85 -10.75 9.60
C VAL A 121 22.18 -11.54 8.33
N VAL A 122 21.24 -12.33 7.81
CA VAL A 122 21.42 -13.12 6.59
C VAL A 122 21.75 -12.23 5.40
N GLU A 123 21.05 -11.10 5.22
CA GLU A 123 21.31 -10.14 4.15
C GLU A 123 22.75 -9.61 4.19
N ILE A 124 23.26 -9.27 5.39
CA ILE A 124 24.64 -8.81 5.55
C ILE A 124 25.63 -9.90 5.11
N PHE A 125 25.44 -11.16 5.51
CA PHE A 125 26.32 -12.26 5.10
C PHE A 125 26.22 -12.57 3.61
N VAL A 126 25.01 -12.59 3.04
CA VAL A 126 24.80 -12.78 1.60
C VAL A 126 25.48 -11.68 0.79
N SER A 127 25.47 -10.43 1.27
CA SER A 127 26.20 -9.32 0.62
C SER A 127 27.72 -9.51 0.60
N MET A 128 28.27 -10.36 1.47
CA MET A 128 29.68 -10.75 1.51
C MET A 128 29.97 -12.03 0.71
N GLY A 129 28.97 -12.59 0.01
CA GLY A 129 29.11 -13.80 -0.80
C GLY A 129 28.85 -15.11 -0.06
N PHE A 130 28.29 -15.08 1.16
CA PHE A 130 27.87 -16.31 1.84
C PHE A 130 26.56 -16.83 1.26
N GLU A 131 26.49 -18.15 1.06
CA GLU A 131 25.25 -18.84 0.67
C GLU A 131 24.43 -19.23 1.90
N VAL A 132 23.10 -19.21 1.80
CA VAL A 132 22.24 -19.62 2.91
C VAL A 132 22.10 -21.14 2.93
N ALA A 133 22.47 -21.78 4.04
CA ALA A 133 22.32 -23.21 4.24
C ALA A 133 21.31 -23.50 5.36
N GLN A 134 20.53 -24.56 5.22
CA GLN A 134 19.57 -25.01 6.22
C GLN A 134 19.70 -26.52 6.45
N GLY A 135 19.28 -26.97 7.62
CA GLY A 135 19.23 -28.38 7.97
C GLY A 135 18.17 -28.66 9.02
N PRO A 136 17.96 -29.95 9.36
CA PRO A 136 16.90 -30.37 10.26
C PRO A 136 17.14 -29.84 11.69
N GLU A 137 16.05 -29.72 12.45
CA GLU A 137 16.09 -29.37 13.88
C GLU A 137 16.28 -30.59 14.79
N VAL A 138 15.75 -31.74 14.38
CA VAL A 138 16.05 -33.04 14.98
C VAL A 138 17.30 -33.59 14.31
N GLU A 139 18.35 -33.80 15.09
CA GLU A 139 19.66 -34.22 14.61
C GLU A 139 20.16 -35.51 15.27
N TRP A 140 21.13 -36.13 14.61
CA TRP A 140 21.87 -37.25 15.16
C TRP A 140 22.98 -36.74 16.09
N ASP A 141 23.27 -37.48 17.17
CA ASP A 141 24.38 -37.20 18.10
C ASP A 141 25.71 -37.00 17.35
N TYR A 142 25.94 -37.78 16.30
CA TYR A 142 27.11 -37.66 15.44
C TYR A 142 27.28 -36.23 14.87
N TYR A 143 26.24 -35.69 14.23
CA TYR A 143 26.32 -34.37 13.58
C TYR A 143 26.31 -33.22 14.59
N ASN A 144 25.59 -33.37 15.71
CA ASN A 144 25.53 -32.34 16.74
C ASN A 144 26.75 -32.32 17.65
N PHE A 145 27.50 -33.42 17.78
CA PHE A 145 28.61 -33.48 18.72
C PHE A 145 29.87 -34.19 18.19
N GLU A 146 29.79 -35.47 17.79
CA GLU A 146 31.01 -36.25 17.47
C GLU A 146 31.82 -35.62 16.32
N ALA A 147 31.15 -35.19 15.25
CA ALA A 147 31.78 -34.54 14.10
C ALA A 147 32.36 -33.15 14.41
N LEU A 148 31.98 -32.56 15.56
CA LEU A 148 32.48 -31.27 16.06
C LEU A 148 33.52 -31.46 17.16
N ASN A 149 34.17 -32.62 17.20
CA ASN A 149 35.22 -32.93 18.17
C ASN A 149 34.77 -32.81 19.63
N ILE A 150 33.48 -33.03 19.89
CA ILE A 150 32.90 -33.07 21.24
C ILE A 150 32.75 -34.55 21.59
N PRO A 151 33.62 -35.20 22.39
CA PRO A 151 33.50 -36.63 22.71
C PRO A 151 32.34 -36.91 23.69
N ARG A 152 31.94 -38.18 23.85
CA ARG A 152 30.77 -38.60 24.65
C ARG A 152 30.81 -38.19 26.12
N ASP A 153 32.00 -38.09 26.69
CA ASP A 153 32.29 -37.68 28.07
C ASP A 153 32.42 -36.16 28.23
N HIS A 154 32.22 -35.38 27.16
CA HIS A 154 32.30 -33.93 27.22
C HIS A 154 31.09 -33.32 27.96
N PRO A 155 31.30 -32.37 28.90
CA PRO A 155 30.22 -31.75 29.67
C PRO A 155 29.07 -31.16 28.82
N ALA A 156 29.38 -30.62 27.65
CA ALA A 156 28.37 -30.07 26.73
C ALA A 156 27.32 -31.08 26.22
N ARG A 157 27.53 -32.39 26.43
CA ARG A 157 26.58 -33.45 26.07
C ARG A 157 25.66 -33.85 27.22
N ASP A 158 25.83 -33.27 28.41
CA ASP A 158 25.09 -33.66 29.59
C ASP A 158 23.57 -33.64 29.31
N MET A 159 22.87 -34.68 29.76
CA MET A 159 21.43 -34.84 29.63
C MET A 159 20.65 -33.71 30.32
N HIS A 160 21.31 -32.95 31.20
CA HIS A 160 20.77 -31.76 31.80
C HIS A 160 20.64 -30.57 30.84
N ASP A 161 21.40 -30.53 29.74
CA ASP A 161 21.49 -29.37 28.85
C ASP A 161 20.84 -29.60 27.47
N THR A 162 20.65 -30.87 27.07
CA THR A 162 20.17 -31.25 25.72
C THR A 162 18.88 -32.07 25.76
N PHE A 163 17.96 -31.83 24.80
CA PHE A 163 16.74 -32.60 24.64
C PHE A 163 16.96 -33.85 23.76
N TYR A 164 17.04 -35.02 24.40
CA TYR A 164 17.18 -36.30 23.72
C TYR A 164 15.82 -36.99 23.51
N PHE A 165 15.63 -37.58 22.33
CA PHE A 165 14.54 -38.53 22.05
C PHE A 165 14.99 -39.99 22.29
N SER A 166 16.27 -40.28 22.04
CA SER A 166 16.93 -41.57 22.27
C SER A 166 18.42 -41.35 22.50
N SER A 167 19.23 -42.42 22.60
CA SER A 167 20.68 -42.32 22.77
C SER A 167 21.40 -41.54 21.66
N ASP A 168 20.85 -41.57 20.44
CA ASP A 168 21.55 -41.06 19.25
C ASP A 168 20.74 -39.97 18.51
N VAL A 169 19.56 -39.59 19.01
CA VAL A 169 18.65 -38.63 18.37
C VAL A 169 18.23 -37.55 19.38
N LEU A 170 18.39 -36.28 18.99
CA LEU A 170 18.19 -35.11 19.85
C LEU A 170 17.68 -33.90 19.07
N LEU A 171 17.21 -32.87 19.78
CA LEU A 171 17.02 -31.53 19.19
C LEU A 171 18.35 -30.78 19.19
N ARG A 172 18.73 -30.22 18.03
CA ARG A 172 20.03 -29.56 17.86
C ARG A 172 20.23 -28.41 18.86
N THR A 173 21.44 -28.34 19.43
CA THR A 173 21.80 -27.31 20.44
C THR A 173 22.45 -26.07 19.82
N HIS A 174 22.79 -26.17 18.54
CA HIS A 174 23.42 -25.17 17.68
C HIS A 174 23.17 -25.51 16.20
N THR A 175 23.44 -24.60 15.25
CA THR A 175 23.24 -24.85 13.81
C THR A 175 24.48 -25.43 13.10
N SER A 176 25.57 -25.69 13.85
CA SER A 176 26.78 -26.35 13.36
C SER A 176 26.58 -27.70 12.62
N PRO A 177 25.56 -28.55 12.92
CA PRO A 177 25.29 -29.74 12.10
C PRO A 177 25.14 -29.46 10.61
N VAL A 178 24.57 -28.30 10.26
CA VAL A 178 24.43 -27.85 8.87
C VAL A 178 25.79 -27.71 8.20
N GLN A 179 26.79 -27.21 8.93
CA GLN A 179 28.15 -27.00 8.43
C GLN A 179 28.83 -28.32 8.09
N ILE A 180 28.71 -29.33 8.97
CA ILE A 180 29.25 -30.67 8.72
C ILE A 180 28.61 -31.28 7.48
N ARG A 181 27.28 -31.22 7.38
CA ARG A 181 26.53 -31.76 6.23
C ARG A 181 26.94 -31.10 4.90
N VAL A 182 27.14 -29.78 4.91
CA VAL A 182 27.61 -29.06 3.72
C VAL A 182 29.03 -29.50 3.35
N MET A 183 29.95 -29.61 4.30
CA MET A 183 31.31 -30.07 4.04
C MET A 183 31.39 -31.55 3.60
N GLU A 184 30.46 -32.40 4.03
CA GLU A 184 30.34 -33.78 3.52
C GLU A 184 29.83 -33.83 2.07
N ALA A 185 28.95 -32.90 1.69
CA ALA A 185 28.35 -32.83 0.37
C ALA A 185 29.20 -32.09 -0.67
N GLN A 186 30.06 -31.16 -0.23
CA GLN A 186 30.83 -30.26 -1.09
C GLN A 186 32.28 -30.11 -0.61
N ARG A 187 33.23 -30.16 -1.54
CA ARG A 187 34.63 -29.82 -1.28
C ARG A 187 34.82 -28.29 -1.27
N PRO A 188 35.80 -27.76 -0.52
CA PRO A 188 36.15 -26.34 -0.58
C PRO A 188 36.31 -25.81 -2.03
N PRO A 189 35.96 -24.55 -2.31
CA PRO A 189 35.54 -23.52 -1.35
C PRO A 189 34.12 -23.74 -0.79
N VAL A 190 33.94 -23.46 0.49
CA VAL A 190 32.64 -23.44 1.20
C VAL A 190 32.52 -22.11 1.93
N GLN A 191 31.43 -21.37 1.69
CA GLN A 191 31.14 -20.11 2.37
C GLN A 191 29.63 -20.00 2.61
N ILE A 192 29.18 -20.35 3.82
CA ILE A 192 27.76 -20.47 4.15
C ILE A 192 27.36 -19.75 5.44
N VAL A 193 26.11 -19.32 5.51
CA VAL A 193 25.44 -18.84 6.71
C VAL A 193 24.23 -19.73 7.01
N ALA A 194 24.10 -20.19 8.25
CA ALA A 194 23.11 -21.16 8.70
C ALA A 194 22.24 -20.58 9.83
N PRO A 195 21.17 -19.85 9.49
CA PRO A 195 20.17 -19.42 10.46
C PRO A 195 19.24 -20.58 10.85
N GLY A 196 18.81 -20.64 12.11
CA GLY A 196 17.83 -21.64 12.53
C GLY A 196 17.48 -21.63 14.01
N ALA A 197 16.37 -22.28 14.34
CA ALA A 197 15.98 -22.55 15.73
C ALA A 197 16.88 -23.62 16.35
N VAL A 198 17.22 -23.44 17.62
CA VAL A 198 18.06 -24.34 18.42
C VAL A 198 17.44 -24.51 19.80
N TYR A 199 17.78 -25.60 20.47
CA TYR A 199 17.09 -26.04 21.67
C TYR A 199 18.08 -26.35 22.79
N ARG A 200 17.82 -25.83 23.98
CA ARG A 200 18.60 -26.11 25.18
C ARG A 200 17.69 -26.27 26.37
N ARG A 201 18.03 -27.13 27.30
CA ARG A 201 17.20 -27.42 28.47
C ARG A 201 17.40 -26.38 29.59
N ASP A 202 17.42 -25.11 29.21
CA ASP A 202 17.50 -23.96 30.11
C ASP A 202 16.21 -23.13 30.00
N SER A 203 15.61 -22.82 31.14
CA SER A 203 14.42 -21.98 31.19
C SER A 203 14.45 -21.10 32.44
N ASP A 204 14.85 -19.86 32.26
CA ASP A 204 14.84 -18.82 33.30
C ASP A 204 14.43 -17.46 32.70
N ILE A 205 14.69 -16.37 33.40
CA ILE A 205 14.32 -15.01 32.96
C ILE A 205 15.05 -14.60 31.67
N SER A 206 16.26 -15.11 31.45
CA SER A 206 17.14 -14.79 30.32
C SER A 206 17.25 -15.92 29.28
N HIS A 207 16.89 -17.15 29.65
CA HIS A 207 17.03 -18.33 28.81
C HIS A 207 15.67 -18.90 28.43
N THR A 208 15.51 -19.18 27.15
CA THR A 208 14.33 -19.86 26.62
C THR A 208 14.75 -21.21 26.05
N PRO A 209 13.92 -22.26 26.19
CA PRO A 209 14.30 -23.59 25.75
C PRO A 209 14.40 -23.74 24.23
N MET A 210 13.85 -22.79 23.49
CA MET A 210 13.98 -22.65 22.05
C MET A 210 14.32 -21.20 21.72
N PHE A 211 15.44 -20.99 21.02
CA PHE A 211 15.88 -19.68 20.53
C PHE A 211 16.49 -19.83 19.14
N HIS A 212 16.96 -18.74 18.54
CA HIS A 212 17.50 -18.74 17.19
C HIS A 212 19.00 -18.42 17.20
N GLN A 213 19.75 -19.12 16.37
CA GLN A 213 21.16 -18.86 16.12
C GLN A 213 21.40 -18.65 14.63
N VAL A 214 22.44 -17.90 14.33
CA VAL A 214 22.98 -17.75 12.98
C VAL A 214 24.46 -18.05 13.08
N GLU A 215 24.89 -19.13 12.42
CA GLU A 215 26.30 -19.51 12.35
C GLU A 215 26.83 -19.31 10.93
N GLY A 216 28.13 -19.05 10.82
CA GLY A 216 28.81 -18.90 9.53
C GLY A 216 30.01 -19.83 9.44
N LEU A 217 30.24 -20.40 8.25
CA LEU A 217 31.40 -21.21 7.91
C LEU A 217 32.05 -20.66 6.65
N MET A 218 33.37 -20.50 6.66
CA MET A 218 34.19 -20.17 5.50
C MET A 218 35.43 -21.06 5.49
N VAL A 219 35.56 -21.89 4.44
CA VAL A 219 36.67 -22.83 4.25
C VAL A 219 37.17 -22.69 2.82
N ASP A 220 38.42 -22.28 2.67
CA ASP A 220 39.12 -22.20 1.40
C ASP A 220 40.65 -22.16 1.64
N GLU A 221 41.43 -22.27 0.56
CA GLU A 221 42.88 -22.07 0.61
C GLU A 221 43.23 -20.62 1.03
N GLY A 222 44.09 -20.48 2.04
CA GLY A 222 44.57 -19.16 2.50
C GLY A 222 43.63 -18.40 3.45
N VAL A 223 42.50 -19.00 3.85
CA VAL A 223 41.66 -18.46 4.93
C VAL A 223 42.46 -18.39 6.23
N SER A 224 42.32 -17.29 6.96
CA SER A 224 43.15 -16.99 8.14
C SER A 224 42.34 -16.23 9.19
N PHE A 225 42.88 -16.13 10.41
CA PHE A 225 42.22 -15.40 11.50
C PHE A 225 41.97 -13.91 11.17
N ALA A 226 42.76 -13.32 10.28
CA ALA A 226 42.54 -11.95 9.81
C ALA A 226 41.21 -11.82 9.04
N HIS A 227 40.84 -12.83 8.25
CA HIS A 227 39.57 -12.88 7.54
C HIS A 227 38.39 -12.95 8.52
N LEU A 228 38.47 -13.83 9.54
CA LEU A 228 37.44 -13.90 10.60
C LEU A 228 37.22 -12.54 11.27
N LYS A 229 38.30 -11.87 11.68
CA LYS A 229 38.21 -10.53 12.27
C LYS A 229 37.58 -9.52 11.31
N GLY A 230 37.95 -9.56 10.03
CA GLY A 230 37.41 -8.67 8.99
C GLY A 230 35.92 -8.85 8.79
N VAL A 231 35.47 -10.10 8.59
CA VAL A 231 34.05 -10.46 8.40
C VAL A 231 33.22 -10.05 9.60
N LEU A 232 33.63 -10.40 10.82
CA LEU A 232 32.88 -10.04 12.04
C LEU A 232 32.88 -8.55 12.32
N THR A 233 33.96 -7.83 11.99
CA THR A 233 34.00 -6.36 12.09
C THR A 233 33.02 -5.72 11.13
N LEU A 234 33.01 -6.17 9.87
CA LEU A 234 32.07 -5.68 8.87
C LEU A 234 30.62 -5.96 9.28
N PHE A 235 30.34 -7.18 9.75
CA PHE A 235 29.02 -7.54 10.27
C PHE A 235 28.56 -6.59 11.39
N VAL A 236 29.37 -6.42 12.44
CA VAL A 236 29.02 -5.55 13.58
C VAL A 236 28.79 -4.10 13.14
N HIS A 237 29.63 -3.57 12.25
CA HIS A 237 29.48 -2.19 11.76
C HIS A 237 28.27 -2.00 10.85
N ARG A 238 27.85 -3.04 10.12
CA ARG A 238 26.64 -3.02 9.30
C ARG A 238 25.38 -3.11 10.16
N PHE A 239 25.38 -3.99 11.16
CA PHE A 239 24.21 -4.26 12.00
C PHE A 239 24.02 -3.23 13.14
N PHE A 240 25.10 -2.89 13.86
CA PHE A 240 25.05 -1.98 15.01
C PHE A 240 25.52 -0.55 14.70
N GLY A 241 26.05 -0.31 13.51
CA GLY A 241 26.56 1.00 13.07
C GLY A 241 28.08 1.13 13.16
N LYS A 242 28.62 2.03 12.34
CA LYS A 242 30.06 2.19 12.04
C LYS A 242 30.94 2.54 13.25
N GLU A 243 30.37 3.22 14.24
CA GLU A 243 31.11 3.67 15.43
C GLU A 243 31.15 2.61 16.55
N THR A 244 30.56 1.43 16.34
CA THR A 244 30.52 0.37 17.33
C THR A 244 31.94 -0.15 17.61
N ALA A 245 32.38 -0.07 18.87
CA ALA A 245 33.66 -0.60 19.30
C ALA A 245 33.63 -2.13 19.41
N LEU A 246 34.71 -2.79 18.96
CA LEU A 246 34.85 -4.25 19.01
C LEU A 246 36.02 -4.68 19.89
N ARG A 247 35.88 -5.87 20.49
CA ARG A 247 36.94 -6.53 21.24
C ARG A 247 36.85 -8.04 21.06
N PHE A 248 37.88 -8.63 20.46
CA PHE A 248 38.06 -10.08 20.38
C PHE A 248 38.72 -10.58 21.68
N ARG A 249 38.20 -11.65 22.28
CA ARG A 249 38.72 -12.21 23.54
C ARG A 249 38.96 -13.70 23.35
N PRO A 250 40.14 -14.25 23.68
CA PRO A 250 40.34 -15.69 23.61
C PRO A 250 39.25 -16.46 24.36
N SER A 251 38.74 -17.50 23.70
CA SER A 251 37.73 -18.41 24.24
C SER A 251 38.16 -19.86 23.94
N TYR A 252 37.30 -20.83 24.21
CA TYR A 252 37.52 -22.23 23.86
C TYR A 252 36.24 -22.85 23.32
N PHE A 253 36.33 -23.45 22.12
CA PHE A 253 35.32 -24.36 21.58
C PHE A 253 36.03 -25.59 21.02
N PRO A 254 35.51 -26.82 21.25
CA PRO A 254 36.21 -28.05 20.83
C PRO A 254 36.48 -28.17 19.33
N PHE A 255 35.73 -27.46 18.49
CA PHE A 255 35.81 -27.48 17.02
C PHE A 255 36.57 -26.28 16.41
N THR A 256 37.15 -25.37 17.22
CA THR A 256 37.95 -24.24 16.71
C THR A 256 39.26 -24.06 17.46
N GLU A 257 40.35 -23.87 16.72
CA GLU A 257 41.66 -23.52 17.28
C GLU A 257 42.43 -22.64 16.27
N PRO A 258 42.72 -21.36 16.58
CA PRO A 258 42.39 -20.62 17.80
C PRO A 258 40.91 -20.20 17.90
N SER A 259 40.43 -20.00 19.14
CA SER A 259 39.06 -19.56 19.48
C SER A 259 39.03 -18.14 20.07
N ALA A 260 37.99 -17.34 19.79
CA ALA A 260 37.89 -15.94 20.23
C ALA A 260 36.44 -15.44 20.42
#